data_AF-A0A9P5ANR9-F1
#
_entry.id   AF-A0A9P5ANR9-F1
#
_cell.length_a   1.000
_cell.length_b   1.000
_cell.length_c   1.000
_cell.angle_alpha   90.00
_cell.angle_beta   90.00
_cell.angle_gamma   90.00
#
_symmetry.space_group_name_H-M   'P 1'
#
loop_
_entity.id
_entity.type
_entity.pdbx_description
1 polymer ?
#
loop_
_entity_poly.entity_id
_entity_poly.type
_entity_poly.pdbx_seq_one_letter_code
_entity_poly.pdbx_strand_id
1 'polypeptide(L)'
;MHLHLITLTAAFFNAVTAIPCSEIGWSTGRDSAGSAGLNPFDPQGRWEVVKANDCWARFQTYAIGQNPIDARVTKTDFEATGSQVRHTINNYFGSPGNIMLWLPLATKVFNTYANILPEQISRDHEPVSGPSSIIRELTTVSIILPSGAKKLEVVRPEGAEQGESNENLKRADAMGITGLKGTISSSDWAYTTAAELQSVMMSVFYHTVGHDTQPDGDLSNAWVTAEKADRNECVVIDFRDFIKFRL
;
A
#
# COMPACT_ATOMS: atom_id res chain seq x y z
N MET A 1 33.80 -46.95 -14.20
CA MET A 1 33.38 -45.62 -14.67
C MET A 1 32.82 -44.86 -13.48
N HIS A 2 33.64 -44.01 -12.86
CA HIS A 2 33.25 -43.19 -11.72
C HIS A 2 32.41 -42.02 -12.21
N LEU A 3 31.15 -41.95 -11.79
CA LEU A 3 30.34 -40.75 -11.91
C LEU A 3 30.89 -39.71 -10.93
N HIS A 4 31.48 -38.64 -11.46
CA HIS A 4 31.82 -37.46 -10.68
C HIS A 4 30.54 -36.79 -10.19
N LEU A 5 30.32 -36.90 -8.88
CA LEU A 5 29.37 -36.13 -8.10
C LEU A 5 29.81 -34.66 -8.11
N ILE A 6 29.19 -33.83 -8.94
CA ILE A 6 29.32 -32.37 -8.84
C ILE A 6 28.28 -31.91 -7.81
N THR A 7 28.62 -32.05 -6.53
CA THR A 7 28.08 -31.21 -5.47
C THR A 7 28.70 -29.82 -5.61
N LEU A 8 28.10 -28.96 -6.43
CA LEU A 8 28.43 -27.53 -6.42
C LEU A 8 27.60 -26.87 -5.31
N THR A 9 28.26 -26.73 -4.16
CA THR A 9 28.07 -25.71 -3.12
C THR A 9 27.16 -24.54 -3.50
N ALA A 10 25.88 -24.64 -3.18
CA ALA A 10 24.93 -23.53 -3.08
C ALA A 10 24.96 -22.94 -1.65
N ALA A 11 26.15 -22.55 -1.20
CA ALA A 11 26.34 -21.77 0.01
C ALA A 11 27.37 -20.70 -0.32
N PHE A 12 26.97 -19.42 -0.20
CA PHE A 12 27.76 -18.20 0.00
C PHE A 12 27.26 -16.93 -0.72
N PHE A 13 26.11 -16.99 -1.38
CA PHE A 13 25.31 -15.78 -1.61
C PHE A 13 23.86 -16.09 -1.24
N ASN A 14 23.31 -15.39 -0.24
CA ASN A 14 21.87 -15.16 -0.15
C ASN A 14 21.47 -14.31 -1.36
N ALA A 15 21.56 -14.89 -2.56
CA ALA A 15 20.89 -14.37 -3.73
C ALA A 15 19.41 -14.68 -3.48
N VAL A 16 18.70 -13.73 -2.87
CA VAL A 16 17.25 -13.67 -3.00
C VAL A 16 17.03 -13.53 -4.50
N THR A 17 16.83 -14.64 -5.19
CA THR A 17 16.50 -14.63 -6.60
C THR A 17 15.23 -13.82 -6.73
N ALA A 18 15.24 -12.75 -7.51
CA ALA A 18 14.07 -11.91 -7.73
C ALA A 18 12.88 -12.80 -8.13
N ILE A 19 11.82 -12.81 -7.31
CA ILE A 19 10.64 -13.65 -7.52
C ILE A 19 9.51 -12.81 -8.13
N PRO A 20 9.01 -13.17 -9.32
CA PRO A 20 7.84 -12.53 -9.92
C PRO A 20 6.59 -12.71 -9.06
N CYS A 21 5.67 -11.75 -9.11
CA CYS A 21 4.43 -11.79 -8.33
C CYS A 21 3.56 -13.01 -8.68
N SER A 22 3.62 -13.47 -9.93
CA SER A 22 2.93 -14.67 -10.39
C SER A 22 3.42 -15.93 -9.67
N GLU A 23 4.72 -16.05 -9.41
CA GLU A 23 5.32 -17.19 -8.70
C GLU A 23 4.86 -17.24 -7.24
N ILE A 24 4.76 -16.09 -6.58
CA ILE A 24 4.19 -15.99 -5.23
C ILE A 24 2.72 -16.45 -5.26
N GLY A 25 1.91 -15.88 -6.15
CA GLY A 25 0.48 -16.22 -6.26
C GLY A 25 0.22 -17.71 -6.56
N TRP A 26 1.05 -18.34 -7.39
CA TRP A 26 0.95 -19.78 -7.69
C TRP A 26 1.38 -20.66 -6.52
N SER A 27 2.45 -20.25 -5.82
CA SER A 27 3.02 -20.99 -4.71
C SER A 27 2.13 -21.00 -3.47
N THR A 28 1.44 -19.89 -3.21
CA THR A 28 0.59 -19.72 -2.04
C THR A 28 -0.85 -20.09 -2.32
N GLY A 29 -1.34 -19.90 -3.55
CA GLY A 29 -2.76 -20.02 -3.87
C GLY A 29 -3.61 -18.94 -3.19
N ARG A 30 -4.83 -18.75 -3.66
CA ARG A 30 -5.71 -17.67 -3.18
C ARG A 30 -6.28 -17.92 -1.78
N ASP A 31 -6.13 -19.15 -1.25
CA ASP A 31 -6.59 -19.63 0.07
C ASP A 31 -5.49 -20.37 0.84
N SER A 32 -4.20 -20.04 0.63
CA SER A 32 -3.04 -20.84 1.13
C SER A 32 -2.96 -22.29 0.58
N ALA A 33 -3.82 -22.65 -0.38
CA ALA A 33 -3.90 -23.95 -1.04
C ALA A 33 -3.15 -23.99 -2.39
N GLY A 34 -2.10 -23.19 -2.55
CA GLY A 34 -1.28 -23.15 -3.77
C GLY A 34 -0.70 -24.51 -4.12
N SER A 35 -0.14 -24.65 -5.33
CA SER A 35 0.44 -25.93 -5.79
C SER A 35 1.54 -26.44 -4.86
N ALA A 36 2.19 -25.51 -4.13
CA ALA A 36 3.19 -25.79 -3.11
C ALA A 36 2.66 -25.65 -1.66
N GLY A 37 1.43 -25.18 -1.45
CA GLY A 37 0.81 -24.98 -0.13
C GLY A 37 1.57 -24.01 0.79
N LEU A 38 2.31 -23.05 0.22
CA LEU A 38 3.16 -22.17 1.02
C LEU A 38 2.34 -21.04 1.68
N ASN A 39 2.68 -20.73 2.92
CA ASN A 39 2.08 -19.61 3.63
C ASN A 39 2.69 -18.29 3.11
N PRO A 40 1.89 -17.35 2.57
CA PRO A 40 2.38 -16.05 2.07
C PRO A 40 3.10 -15.22 3.14
N PHE A 41 2.82 -15.49 4.41
CA PHE A 41 3.41 -14.79 5.57
C PHE A 41 4.63 -15.49 6.16
N ASP A 42 4.92 -16.73 5.76
CA ASP A 42 6.13 -17.45 6.11
C ASP A 42 6.91 -17.82 4.83
N PRO A 43 7.65 -16.84 4.26
CA PRO A 43 8.31 -17.01 2.97
C PRO A 43 9.45 -18.02 2.99
N GLN A 44 9.92 -18.46 4.17
CA GLN A 44 11.14 -19.27 4.32
C GLN A 44 12.34 -18.68 3.55
N GLY A 45 12.44 -17.34 3.50
CA GLY A 45 13.49 -16.60 2.80
C GLY A 45 13.29 -16.42 1.29
N ARG A 46 12.14 -16.83 0.72
CA ARG A 46 11.87 -16.72 -0.72
C ARG A 46 11.44 -15.32 -1.17
N TRP A 47 10.59 -14.66 -0.38
CA TRP A 47 10.14 -13.30 -0.65
C TRP A 47 10.14 -12.45 0.62
N GLU A 48 10.05 -11.13 0.44
CA GLU A 48 9.90 -10.17 1.53
C GLU A 48 8.42 -10.05 1.92
N VAL A 49 8.14 -9.97 3.23
CA VAL A 49 6.81 -9.69 3.78
C VAL A 49 6.90 -8.41 4.60
N VAL A 50 6.06 -7.43 4.29
CA VAL A 50 6.02 -6.14 4.98
C VAL A 50 4.61 -5.84 5.49
N LYS A 51 4.51 -5.18 6.64
CA LYS A 51 3.22 -4.77 7.19
C LYS A 51 2.69 -3.55 6.44
N ALA A 52 1.42 -3.57 6.06
CA ALA A 52 0.78 -2.44 5.37
C ALA A 52 0.90 -1.13 6.16
N ASN A 53 0.71 -1.18 7.48
CA ASN A 53 0.77 0.00 8.36
C ASN A 53 2.16 0.69 8.41
N ASP A 54 3.22 0.02 7.97
CA ASP A 54 4.57 0.56 7.90
C ASP A 54 4.89 1.18 6.52
N CYS A 55 3.93 1.16 5.59
CA CYS A 55 4.06 1.65 4.23
C CYS A 55 3.34 2.99 4.02
N TRP A 56 3.85 3.79 3.07
CA TRP A 56 3.13 4.94 2.51
C TRP A 56 2.61 4.60 1.13
N ALA A 57 1.45 5.12 0.76
CA ALA A 57 0.84 4.87 -0.52
C ALA A 57 0.31 6.15 -1.18
N ARG A 58 0.27 6.10 -2.51
CA ARG A 58 -0.35 7.11 -3.36
C ARG A 58 -1.14 6.45 -4.47
N PHE A 59 -2.38 6.87 -4.63
CA PHE A 59 -3.30 6.43 -5.67
C PHE A 59 -3.24 7.42 -6.83
N GLN A 60 -2.98 6.92 -8.04
CA GLN A 60 -2.91 7.74 -9.23
C GLN A 60 -3.81 7.14 -10.32
N THR A 61 -4.95 7.79 -10.55
CA THR A 61 -5.82 7.48 -11.69
C THR A 61 -5.13 7.92 -12.98
N TYR A 62 -5.09 7.05 -13.99
CA TYR A 62 -4.57 7.33 -15.32
C TYR A 62 -5.69 7.42 -16.35
N ALA A 63 -5.41 8.05 -17.49
CA ALA A 63 -6.39 8.23 -18.56
C ALA A 63 -6.67 6.91 -19.29
N ILE A 64 -7.87 6.77 -19.85
CA ILE A 64 -8.20 5.65 -20.76
C ILE A 64 -7.19 5.65 -21.92
N GLY A 65 -6.54 4.52 -22.16
CA GLY A 65 -5.52 4.35 -23.20
C GLY A 65 -4.09 4.70 -22.75
N GLN A 66 -3.89 5.25 -21.55
CA GLN A 66 -2.56 5.43 -20.96
C GLN A 66 -2.02 4.10 -20.43
N ASN A 67 -0.70 3.88 -20.56
CA ASN A 67 -0.05 2.72 -19.96
C ASN A 67 -0.03 2.88 -18.42
N PRO A 68 -0.53 1.91 -17.64
CA PRO A 68 -0.55 1.98 -16.17
C PRO A 68 0.85 2.17 -15.54
N ILE A 69 1.91 1.74 -16.23
CA ILE A 69 3.30 1.92 -15.79
C ILE A 69 3.66 3.41 -15.73
N ASP A 70 3.15 4.24 -16.64
CA ASP A 70 3.44 5.67 -16.69
C ASP A 70 2.78 6.44 -15.53
N ALA A 71 1.81 5.82 -14.85
CA ALA A 71 1.15 6.36 -13.66
C ALA A 71 1.92 6.07 -12.36
N ARG A 72 2.98 5.24 -12.42
CA ARG A 72 3.82 4.91 -11.27
C ARG A 72 4.65 6.12 -10.86
N VAL A 73 4.70 6.39 -9.55
CA VAL A 73 5.62 7.39 -9.01
C VAL A 73 7.00 6.76 -8.88
N THR A 74 7.98 7.32 -9.59
CA THR A 74 9.37 6.85 -9.58
C THR A 74 10.34 7.84 -8.92
N LYS A 75 9.83 8.96 -8.42
CA LYS A 75 10.64 10.01 -7.78
C LYS A 75 11.33 9.47 -6.53
N THR A 76 12.60 9.82 -6.35
CA THR A 76 13.41 9.40 -5.18
C THR A 76 13.63 10.51 -4.16
N ASP A 77 13.49 11.77 -4.57
CA ASP A 77 13.76 12.92 -3.72
C ASP A 77 12.48 13.65 -3.32
N PHE A 78 12.33 13.92 -2.04
CA PHE A 78 11.16 14.57 -1.46
C PHE A 78 11.58 15.81 -0.67
N GLU A 79 10.89 16.91 -0.92
CA GLU A 79 11.26 18.24 -0.39
C GLU A 79 10.03 18.97 0.12
N ALA A 80 9.04 18.25 0.65
CA ALA A 80 7.81 18.88 1.12
C ALA A 80 8.10 19.87 2.26
N THR A 81 7.42 21.02 2.24
CA THR A 81 7.32 21.95 3.37
C THR A 81 5.91 21.93 3.95
N GLY A 82 5.75 22.33 5.22
CA GLY A 82 4.44 22.40 5.85
C GLY A 82 3.48 23.34 5.11
N SER A 83 4.00 24.46 4.59
CA SER A 83 3.25 25.38 3.73
C SER A 83 2.76 24.74 2.42
N GLN A 84 3.59 23.95 1.72
CA GLN A 84 3.20 23.24 0.51
C GLN A 84 2.15 22.14 0.78
N VAL A 85 2.29 21.45 1.91
CA VAL A 85 1.33 20.43 2.35
C VAL A 85 -0.03 21.08 2.61
N ARG A 86 -0.06 22.18 3.37
CA ARG A 86 -1.29 22.95 3.62
C ARG A 86 -1.90 23.48 2.32
N HIS A 87 -1.11 24.09 1.46
CA HIS A 87 -1.56 24.59 0.15
C HIS A 87 -2.22 23.48 -0.66
N THR A 88 -1.57 22.31 -0.74
CA THR A 88 -2.09 21.18 -1.52
C THR A 88 -3.40 20.64 -0.93
N ILE A 89 -3.50 20.50 0.40
CA ILE A 89 -4.73 20.06 1.08
C ILE A 89 -5.88 21.04 0.84
N ASN A 90 -5.61 22.34 0.83
CA ASN A 90 -6.65 23.34 0.56
C ASN A 90 -7.02 23.43 -0.93
N ASN A 91 -6.21 22.87 -1.83
CA ASN A 91 -6.35 22.99 -3.28
C ASN A 91 -6.35 21.62 -3.99
N TYR A 92 -7.10 20.64 -3.47
CA TYR A 92 -7.16 19.28 -4.06
C TYR A 92 -7.54 19.22 -5.54
N PHE A 93 -8.33 20.19 -6.04
CA PHE A 93 -8.81 20.23 -7.42
C PHE A 93 -7.77 20.71 -8.45
N GLY A 94 -6.53 20.92 -8.01
CA GLY A 94 -5.42 21.31 -8.88
C GLY A 94 -5.17 22.81 -8.82
N SER A 95 -4.03 23.17 -8.24
CA SER A 95 -3.49 24.54 -8.21
C SER A 95 -1.99 24.48 -8.48
N PRO A 96 -1.40 25.50 -9.15
CA PRO A 96 0.05 25.61 -9.25
C PRO A 96 0.71 25.50 -7.88
N GLY A 97 1.81 24.76 -7.79
CA GLY A 97 2.54 24.52 -6.53
C GLY A 97 2.03 23.35 -5.69
N ASN A 98 1.00 22.62 -6.14
CA ASN A 98 0.60 21.37 -5.48
C ASN A 98 1.73 20.33 -5.51
N ILE A 99 1.93 19.64 -4.39
CA ILE A 99 2.90 18.56 -4.24
C ILE A 99 2.21 17.19 -4.15
N MET A 100 3.00 16.12 -4.22
CA MET A 100 2.49 14.78 -3.96
C MET A 100 2.28 14.58 -2.45
N LEU A 101 1.02 14.44 -2.06
CA LEU A 101 0.63 13.99 -0.73
C LEU A 101 0.62 12.46 -0.64
N TRP A 102 0.86 11.96 0.56
CA TRP A 102 1.04 10.56 0.89
C TRP A 102 0.08 10.13 1.99
N LEU A 103 -0.32 8.86 1.91
CA LEU A 103 -1.32 8.25 2.77
C LEU A 103 -0.70 7.04 3.47
N PRO A 104 -0.92 6.86 4.79
CA PRO A 104 -0.49 5.63 5.44
C PRO A 104 -1.33 4.48 4.87
N LEU A 105 -0.74 3.34 4.50
CA LEU A 105 -1.48 2.23 3.91
C LEU A 105 -2.29 1.46 4.98
N ALA A 106 -3.30 2.12 5.53
CA ALA A 106 -4.13 1.70 6.65
C ALA A 106 -5.63 1.79 6.31
N THR A 107 -6.49 1.14 7.09
CA THR A 107 -7.93 0.98 6.87
C THR A 107 -8.67 2.25 6.47
N LYS A 108 -8.37 3.36 7.14
CA LYS A 108 -9.01 4.65 6.87
C LYS A 108 -8.85 5.06 5.42
N VAL A 109 -7.69 4.83 4.80
CA VAL A 109 -7.45 5.22 3.40
C VAL A 109 -8.37 4.50 2.43
N PHE A 110 -8.70 3.25 2.71
CA PHE A 110 -9.55 2.45 1.84
C PHE A 110 -11.04 2.76 2.02
N ASN A 111 -11.47 3.14 3.21
CA ASN A 111 -12.81 3.68 3.45
C ASN A 111 -12.98 5.07 2.84
N THR A 112 -12.09 5.98 3.24
CA THR A 112 -12.32 7.42 3.18
C THR A 112 -11.64 8.12 2.02
N TYR A 113 -10.58 7.54 1.43
CA TYR A 113 -9.86 8.15 0.30
C TYR A 113 -10.14 7.41 -1.00
N ALA A 114 -9.96 6.09 -1.01
CA ALA A 114 -10.14 5.30 -2.23
C ALA A 114 -11.60 4.94 -2.51
N ASN A 115 -12.51 5.23 -1.57
CA ASN A 115 -13.91 4.80 -1.60
C ASN A 115 -14.01 3.30 -1.96
N ILE A 116 -13.10 2.47 -1.45
CA ILE A 116 -12.98 1.04 -1.76
C ILE A 116 -13.87 0.22 -0.83
N LEU A 117 -13.89 0.57 0.45
CA LEU A 117 -14.75 -0.03 1.48
C LEU A 117 -16.03 0.81 1.64
N PRO A 118 -17.14 0.23 2.15
CA PRO A 118 -18.38 0.96 2.39
C PRO A 118 -18.17 2.16 3.32
N GLU A 119 -18.94 3.24 3.11
CA GLU A 119 -18.87 4.49 3.90
C GLU A 119 -19.00 4.24 5.41
N GLN A 120 -19.76 3.20 5.80
CA GLN A 120 -19.89 2.73 7.17
C GLN A 120 -19.31 1.32 7.31
N ILE A 121 -18.13 1.21 7.90
CA ILE A 121 -17.44 -0.07 8.12
C ILE A 121 -17.72 -0.63 9.52
N SER A 122 -18.12 0.21 10.48
CA SER A 122 -18.65 -0.20 11.79
C SER A 122 -19.53 0.92 12.37
N ARG A 123 -20.29 0.62 13.43
CA ARG A 123 -21.16 1.61 14.11
C ARG A 123 -20.38 2.74 14.79
N ASP A 124 -19.10 2.50 15.10
CA ASP A 124 -18.25 3.41 15.87
C ASP A 124 -17.31 4.26 14.99
N HIS A 125 -17.41 4.13 13.66
CA HIS A 125 -16.63 4.94 12.73
C HIS A 125 -17.50 6.04 12.12
N GLU A 126 -16.95 7.26 12.07
CA GLU A 126 -17.59 8.36 11.36
C GLU A 126 -17.77 7.98 9.88
N PRO A 127 -18.97 8.16 9.29
CA PRO A 127 -19.17 8.04 7.86
C PRO A 127 -18.28 9.05 7.15
N VAL A 128 -17.53 8.61 6.14
CA VAL A 128 -16.71 9.53 5.35
C VAL A 128 -16.92 9.26 3.88
N SER A 129 -17.47 10.26 3.19
CA SER A 129 -17.58 10.25 1.73
C SER A 129 -16.20 10.33 1.10
N GLY A 130 -15.77 9.29 0.39
CA GLY A 130 -14.52 9.34 -0.36
C GLY A 130 -14.59 10.24 -1.60
N PRO A 131 -13.45 10.78 -2.07
CA PRO A 131 -13.39 11.54 -3.32
C PRO A 131 -13.80 10.66 -4.51
N SER A 132 -14.68 11.19 -5.37
CA SER A 132 -15.20 10.53 -6.57
C SER A 132 -14.18 10.38 -7.71
N SER A 133 -12.95 10.87 -7.54
CA SER A 133 -11.94 10.96 -8.59
C SER A 133 -11.08 9.71 -8.78
N ILE A 134 -11.22 8.70 -7.91
CA ILE A 134 -10.51 7.42 -8.05
C ILE A 134 -11.37 6.47 -8.87
N ILE A 135 -10.89 6.15 -10.08
CA ILE A 135 -11.49 5.13 -10.95
C ILE A 135 -10.67 3.86 -10.73
N ARG A 136 -11.23 2.90 -10.00
CA ARG A 136 -10.51 1.73 -9.46
C ARG A 136 -9.80 0.92 -10.53
N GLU A 137 -10.43 0.74 -11.68
CA GLU A 137 -9.93 -0.01 -12.84
C GLU A 137 -8.78 0.72 -13.56
N LEU A 138 -8.66 2.03 -13.32
CA LEU A 138 -7.68 2.90 -13.95
C LEU A 138 -6.74 3.53 -12.91
N THR A 139 -6.51 2.86 -11.78
CA THR A 139 -5.68 3.41 -10.69
C THR A 139 -4.51 2.52 -10.36
N THR A 140 -3.30 3.06 -10.54
CA THR A 140 -2.05 2.49 -10.04
C THR A 140 -1.82 2.98 -8.61
N VAL A 141 -1.32 2.11 -7.75
CA VAL A 141 -0.93 2.45 -6.39
C VAL A 141 0.58 2.33 -6.26
N SER A 142 1.23 3.45 -5.98
CA SER A 142 2.67 3.51 -5.69
C SER A 142 2.87 3.44 -4.20
N ILE A 143 3.70 2.50 -3.74
CA ILE A 143 3.93 2.16 -2.34
C ILE A 143 5.40 2.41 -2.01
N ILE A 144 5.64 3.25 -1.00
CA ILE A 144 6.94 3.36 -0.35
C ILE A 144 6.99 2.27 0.73
N LEU A 145 7.91 1.33 0.58
CA LEU A 145 8.12 0.22 1.51
C LEU A 145 8.71 0.71 2.84
N PRO A 146 8.67 -0.11 3.91
CA PRO A 146 9.20 0.29 5.21
C PRO A 146 10.70 0.65 5.17
N SER A 147 11.45 0.06 4.24
CA SER A 147 12.86 0.41 4.01
C SER A 147 13.04 1.88 3.58
N GLY A 148 12.12 2.39 2.74
CA GLY A 148 12.09 3.79 2.32
C GLY A 148 11.44 4.69 3.36
N ALA A 149 10.36 4.25 4.00
CA ALA A 149 9.64 5.03 5.00
C ALA A 149 10.55 5.47 6.16
N LYS A 150 11.49 4.62 6.59
CA LYS A 150 12.49 4.93 7.63
C LYS A 150 13.50 6.02 7.24
N LYS A 151 13.66 6.29 5.95
CA LYS A 151 14.58 7.31 5.41
C LYS A 151 13.89 8.67 5.23
N LEU A 152 12.57 8.73 5.40
CA LEU A 152 11.76 9.90 5.13
C LEU A 152 11.24 10.53 6.42
N GLU A 153 11.25 11.86 6.44
CA GLU A 153 10.61 12.68 7.45
C GLU A 153 9.15 12.95 7.03
N VAL A 154 8.23 12.79 7.98
CA VAL A 154 6.81 13.12 7.83
C VAL A 154 6.63 14.63 8.00
N VAL A 155 6.17 15.31 6.97
CA VAL A 155 5.92 16.75 6.97
C VAL A 155 4.43 17.04 7.08
N ARG A 156 4.00 17.49 8.25
CA ARG A 156 2.60 17.88 8.53
C ARG A 156 2.30 19.28 7.99
N PRO A 157 1.02 19.58 7.65
CA PRO A 157 0.64 20.93 7.24
C PRO A 157 0.93 21.94 8.34
N GLU A 158 1.35 23.14 7.94
CA GLU A 158 1.32 24.29 8.85
C GLU A 158 -0.13 24.59 9.29
N GLY A 159 -0.29 25.22 10.45
CA GLY A 159 -1.61 25.64 10.92
C GLY A 159 -2.29 26.61 9.95
N ALA A 160 -3.62 26.70 10.00
CA ALA A 160 -4.33 27.71 9.21
C ALA A 160 -3.91 29.13 9.59
N GLU A 161 -3.85 29.98 8.59
CA GLU A 161 -3.83 31.42 8.79
C GLU A 161 -5.18 31.90 9.34
N GLN A 162 -5.16 33.06 10.01
CA GLN A 162 -6.36 33.66 10.56
C GLN A 162 -7.41 33.88 9.47
N GLY A 163 -8.59 33.25 9.64
CA GLY A 163 -9.75 33.45 8.79
C GLY A 163 -10.03 32.34 7.76
N GLU A 164 -9.12 31.38 7.57
CA GLU A 164 -9.39 30.22 6.70
C GLU A 164 -10.11 29.08 7.44
N SER A 165 -11.05 28.42 6.75
CA SER A 165 -11.69 27.21 7.27
C SER A 165 -10.66 26.09 7.43
N ASN A 166 -10.60 25.53 8.64
CA ASN A 166 -9.69 24.45 9.03
C ASN A 166 -10.22 23.05 8.71
N GLU A 167 -11.39 22.93 8.08
CA GLU A 167 -12.06 21.64 7.92
C GLU A 167 -11.26 20.65 7.08
N ASN A 168 -10.67 21.11 5.97
CA ASN A 168 -9.84 20.27 5.10
C ASN A 168 -8.57 19.79 5.82
N LEU A 169 -7.95 20.67 6.61
CA LEU A 169 -6.76 20.33 7.41
C LEU A 169 -7.09 19.31 8.51
N LYS A 170 -8.23 19.47 9.21
CA LYS A 170 -8.70 18.51 10.21
C LYS A 170 -8.99 17.14 9.61
N ARG A 171 -9.67 17.10 8.46
CA ARG A 171 -9.96 15.85 7.73
C ARG A 171 -8.68 15.18 7.25
N ALA A 172 -7.75 15.96 6.68
CA ALA A 172 -6.47 15.45 6.23
C ALA A 172 -5.65 14.86 7.38
N ASP A 173 -5.61 15.52 8.54
CA ASP A 173 -4.93 15.02 9.73
C ASP A 173 -5.56 13.71 10.27
N ALA A 174 -6.89 13.64 10.32
CA ALA A 174 -7.63 12.45 10.74
C ALA A 174 -7.36 11.22 9.85
N MET A 175 -7.03 11.46 8.57
CA MET A 175 -6.64 10.46 7.57
C MET A 175 -5.14 10.18 7.53
N GLY A 176 -4.32 10.99 8.21
CA GLY A 176 -2.86 10.89 8.17
C GLY A 176 -2.24 11.37 6.86
N ILE A 177 -2.96 12.18 6.07
CA ILE A 177 -2.44 12.79 4.83
C ILE A 177 -1.23 13.66 5.18
N THR A 178 -0.11 13.40 4.52
CA THR A 178 1.16 14.09 4.82
C THR A 178 1.96 14.41 3.57
N GLY A 179 2.87 15.38 3.68
CA GLY A 179 4.04 15.47 2.81
C GLY A 179 5.17 14.58 3.33
N LEU A 180 6.15 14.32 2.48
CA LEU A 180 7.37 13.59 2.85
C LEU A 180 8.59 14.44 2.48
N LYS A 181 9.69 14.26 3.22
CA LYS A 181 10.97 14.92 2.98
C LYS A 181 12.12 13.93 3.17
N GLY A 182 13.14 14.00 2.32
CA GLY A 182 14.29 13.10 2.31
C GLY A 182 14.45 12.37 0.98
N THR A 183 15.37 11.41 0.94
CA THR A 183 15.71 10.67 -0.28
C THR A 183 15.62 9.17 -0.05
N ILE A 184 15.00 8.46 -0.99
CA ILE A 184 14.91 6.98 -1.03
C ILE A 184 15.56 6.44 -2.31
N SER A 185 15.76 5.13 -2.38
CA SER A 185 16.23 4.45 -3.60
C SER A 185 15.07 3.87 -4.40
N SER A 186 15.32 3.53 -5.67
CA SER A 186 14.35 2.81 -6.50
C SER A 186 13.86 1.50 -5.85
N SER A 187 14.75 0.80 -5.15
CA SER A 187 14.44 -0.44 -4.44
C SER A 187 13.47 -0.29 -3.26
N ASP A 188 13.19 0.93 -2.81
CA ASP A 188 12.22 1.21 -1.76
C ASP A 188 10.78 1.34 -2.29
N TRP A 189 10.60 1.26 -3.60
CA TRP A 189 9.29 1.32 -4.26
C TRP A 189 8.72 -0.07 -4.54
N ALA A 190 7.42 -0.18 -4.34
CA ALA A 190 6.61 -1.24 -4.92
C ALA A 190 5.31 -0.69 -5.54
N TYR A 191 4.69 -1.46 -6.43
CA TYR A 191 3.52 -1.05 -7.18
C TYR A 191 2.47 -2.16 -7.22
N THR A 192 1.21 -1.76 -7.10
CA THR A 192 0.03 -2.63 -7.26
C THR A 192 -1.10 -1.81 -7.89
N THR A 193 -2.28 -2.38 -8.01
CA THR A 193 -3.47 -1.71 -8.55
C THR A 193 -4.53 -1.50 -7.47
N ALA A 194 -5.37 -0.49 -7.64
CA ALA A 194 -6.51 -0.30 -6.73
C ALA A 194 -7.52 -1.46 -6.80
N ALA A 195 -7.63 -2.12 -7.97
CA ALA A 195 -8.50 -3.28 -8.16
C ALA A 195 -8.05 -4.51 -7.33
N GLU A 196 -6.75 -4.79 -7.29
CA GLU A 196 -6.19 -5.86 -6.45
C GLU A 196 -6.41 -5.56 -4.96
N LEU A 197 -6.07 -4.34 -4.54
CA LEU A 197 -6.30 -3.90 -3.16
C LEU A 197 -7.78 -3.98 -2.78
N GLN A 198 -8.69 -3.54 -3.65
CA GLN A 198 -10.13 -3.65 -3.38
C GLN A 198 -10.55 -5.10 -3.15
N SER A 199 -10.07 -6.03 -3.99
CA SER A 199 -10.44 -7.44 -3.88
C SER A 199 -10.04 -8.01 -2.52
N VAL A 200 -8.81 -7.71 -2.07
CA VAL A 200 -8.30 -8.13 -0.76
C VAL A 200 -9.06 -7.46 0.38
N MET A 201 -9.25 -6.14 0.32
CA MET A 201 -9.92 -5.37 1.38
C MET A 201 -11.39 -5.75 1.54
N MET A 202 -12.11 -5.97 0.45
CA MET A 202 -13.49 -6.46 0.50
C MET A 202 -13.57 -7.88 1.07
N SER A 203 -12.61 -8.75 0.72
CA SER A 203 -12.53 -10.09 1.31
C SER A 203 -12.33 -10.01 2.83
N VAL A 204 -11.37 -9.21 3.30
CA VAL A 204 -11.14 -8.96 4.73
C VAL A 204 -12.40 -8.42 5.40
N PHE A 205 -13.06 -7.44 4.79
CA PHE A 205 -14.29 -6.86 5.31
C PHE A 205 -15.41 -7.90 5.46
N TYR A 206 -15.70 -8.70 4.43
CA TYR A 206 -16.76 -9.72 4.51
C TYR A 206 -16.45 -10.81 5.55
N HIS A 207 -15.19 -11.21 5.70
CA HIS A 207 -14.80 -12.16 6.75
C HIS A 207 -14.97 -11.55 8.15
N THR A 208 -14.69 -10.24 8.30
CA THR A 208 -14.79 -9.55 9.61
C THR A 208 -16.25 -9.28 9.99
N VAL A 209 -17.11 -8.86 9.05
CA VAL A 209 -18.53 -8.54 9.32
C VAL A 209 -19.43 -9.77 9.29
N GLY A 210 -19.10 -10.80 8.51
CA GLY A 210 -19.86 -12.05 8.45
C GLY A 210 -19.70 -12.95 9.68
N HIS A 211 -18.68 -12.69 10.51
CA HIS A 211 -18.35 -13.48 11.70
C HIS A 211 -18.33 -12.61 12.97
N ASP A 212 -19.49 -12.07 13.37
CA ASP A 212 -19.73 -11.40 14.67
C ASP A 212 -19.38 -12.27 15.91
N THR A 213 -18.87 -13.49 15.74
CA THR A 213 -18.67 -14.49 16.81
C THR A 213 -17.29 -15.13 16.89
N GLN A 214 -16.33 -14.78 16.01
CA GLN A 214 -14.96 -15.27 16.12
C GLN A 214 -13.94 -14.11 16.01
N PRO A 215 -13.27 -13.74 17.12
CA PRO A 215 -12.26 -12.67 17.14
C PRO A 215 -11.05 -12.92 16.24
N ASP A 216 -10.81 -14.18 15.87
CA ASP A 216 -9.62 -14.66 15.16
C ASP A 216 -9.99 -15.39 13.85
N GLY A 217 -10.89 -14.80 13.06
CA GLY A 217 -11.21 -15.33 11.72
C GLY A 217 -9.94 -15.54 10.89
N ASP A 218 -9.90 -16.60 10.09
CA ASP A 218 -8.75 -16.92 9.25
C ASP A 218 -8.53 -15.82 8.20
N LEU A 219 -7.48 -15.01 8.41
CA LEU A 219 -7.05 -13.94 7.50
C LEU A 219 -5.97 -14.40 6.53
N SER A 220 -5.98 -15.69 6.16
CA SER A 220 -5.09 -16.28 5.16
C SER A 220 -4.98 -15.47 3.87
N ASN A 221 -6.02 -14.70 3.55
CA ASN A 221 -6.17 -13.95 2.30
C ASN A 221 -5.97 -12.43 2.47
N ALA A 222 -5.60 -11.96 3.65
CA ALA A 222 -5.38 -10.54 3.95
C ALA A 222 -4.00 -10.05 3.49
N TRP A 223 -3.69 -10.21 2.21
CA TRP A 223 -2.40 -9.82 1.63
C TRP A 223 -2.50 -9.55 0.13
N VAL A 224 -1.57 -8.76 -0.40
CA VAL A 224 -1.39 -8.57 -1.85
C VAL A 224 0.08 -8.68 -2.23
N THR A 225 0.38 -9.08 -3.46
CA THR A 225 1.72 -8.90 -4.03
C THR A 225 1.87 -7.50 -4.60
N ALA A 226 2.99 -6.85 -4.35
CA ALA A 226 3.38 -5.61 -5.02
C ALA A 226 4.70 -5.81 -5.77
N GLU A 227 4.76 -5.34 -7.01
CA GLU A 227 5.94 -5.42 -7.87
C GLU A 227 6.93 -4.33 -7.46
N LYS A 228 8.16 -4.68 -7.10
CA LYS A 228 9.21 -3.71 -6.80
C LYS A 228 9.66 -3.00 -8.08
N ALA A 229 10.28 -1.82 -7.95
CA ALA A 229 10.75 -1.08 -9.12
C ALA A 229 11.85 -1.79 -9.91
N ASP A 230 12.64 -2.64 -9.25
CA ASP A 230 13.52 -3.59 -9.94
C ASP A 230 12.66 -4.74 -10.47
N ARG A 231 12.52 -4.79 -11.79
CA ARG A 231 11.57 -5.67 -12.46
C ARG A 231 11.91 -7.13 -12.13
N ASN A 232 10.88 -7.91 -11.80
CA ASN A 232 10.92 -9.32 -11.39
C ASN A 232 11.13 -9.59 -9.89
N GLU A 233 11.18 -8.56 -9.03
CA GLU A 233 11.12 -8.77 -7.57
C GLU A 233 9.75 -8.34 -7.04
N CYS A 234 9.12 -9.17 -6.20
CA CYS A 234 7.86 -8.85 -5.56
C CYS A 234 7.93 -8.98 -4.04
N VAL A 235 7.12 -8.17 -3.39
CA VAL A 235 6.95 -8.14 -1.93
C VAL A 235 5.50 -8.46 -1.59
N VAL A 236 5.29 -9.17 -0.49
CA VAL A 236 3.96 -9.39 0.07
C VAL A 236 3.65 -8.26 1.05
N ILE A 237 2.55 -7.55 0.82
CA ILE A 237 2.01 -6.56 1.74
C ILE A 237 0.98 -7.27 2.63
N ASP A 238 1.28 -7.34 3.93
CA ASP A 238 0.46 -7.99 4.95
C ASP A 238 -0.57 -7.01 5.54
N PHE A 239 -1.85 -7.36 5.39
CA PHE A 239 -3.00 -6.63 5.92
C PHE A 239 -3.68 -7.37 7.10
N ARG A 240 -3.04 -8.34 7.75
CA ARG A 240 -3.65 -8.99 8.93
C ARG A 240 -3.75 -8.04 10.13
N ASP A 241 -2.75 -7.17 10.30
CA ASP A 241 -2.77 -6.08 11.29
C ASP A 241 -3.71 -4.91 10.93
N PHE A 242 -4.39 -5.02 9.79
CA PHE A 242 -5.43 -4.09 9.34
C PHE A 242 -6.72 -4.23 10.16
N ILE A 243 -6.87 -5.37 10.85
CA ILE A 243 -7.92 -5.62 11.86
C ILE A 243 -7.54 -4.98 13.20
N LYS A 244 -7.26 -3.69 13.18
CA LYS A 244 -7.64 -2.82 14.31
C LYS A 244 -9.04 -2.25 14.09
N PHE A 245 -9.92 -3.04 13.47
CA PHE A 245 -11.35 -2.98 13.74
C PHE A 245 -11.55 -3.55 15.14
N ARG A 246 -11.41 -2.73 16.18
CA ARG A 246 -12.28 -2.97 17.33
C ARG A 246 -13.66 -2.50 16.88
N LEU A 247 -14.55 -3.46 16.62
CA LEU A 247 -15.98 -3.24 16.77
C LEU A 247 -16.29 -2.70 18.18
#